data_AF-A0A2P4X926-F1
#
_entry.id   AF-A0A2P4X926-F1
#
_cell.length_a   1.000
_cell.length_b   1.000
_cell.length_c   1.000
_cell.angle_alpha   90.00
_cell.angle_beta   90.00
_cell.angle_gamma   90.00
#
_symmetry.space_group_name_H-M   'P 1'
#
loop_
_entity.id
_entity.type
_entity.pdbx_description
1 polymer ?
#
loop_
_entity_poly.entity_id
_entity_poly.type
_entity_poly.pdbx_seq_one_letter_code
_entity_poly.pdbx_strand_id
1 'polypeptide(L)'
;MTILAIQFSMSTIARFINHSCDPNTEFIEMRHNREVQVMVIATRPILRGDEVTIDYGEDLWFNCGCESGICRGGNPFSRVSVAKA
;
A
#
# COMPACT_ATOMS: atom_id res chain seq x y z
N MET A 1 -9.73 18.21 13.05
CA MET A 1 -8.44 17.50 12.86
C MET A 1 -8.68 16.42 11.80
N THR A 2 -9.20 16.85 10.65
CA THR A 2 -8.48 16.82 9.36
C THR A 2 -8.18 15.39 8.92
N ILE A 3 -9.24 14.70 8.48
CA ILE A 3 -9.11 13.59 7.54
C ILE A 3 -8.49 14.21 6.29
N LEU A 4 -7.16 14.16 6.17
CA LEU A 4 -6.51 14.44 4.90
C LEU A 4 -6.87 13.25 4.01
N ALA A 5 -7.95 13.38 3.25
CA ALA A 5 -8.14 12.57 2.07
C ALA A 5 -7.05 13.01 1.10
N ILE A 6 -5.91 12.31 1.09
CA ILE A 6 -4.87 12.58 0.11
C ILE A 6 -5.37 11.96 -1.20
N GLN A 7 -6.11 12.75 -1.95
CA GLN A 7 -6.76 12.27 -3.17
C GLN A 7 -5.71 12.01 -4.25
N PHE A 8 -5.20 10.78 -4.26
CA PHE A 8 -4.34 10.27 -5.31
C PHE A 8 -5.19 9.49 -6.31
N SER A 9 -5.22 9.90 -7.58
CA SER A 9 -5.74 9.05 -8.64
C SER A 9 -4.68 8.05 -9.08
N MET A 10 -5.05 6.86 -9.56
CA MET A 10 -4.09 5.80 -9.91
C MET A 10 -3.06 6.19 -10.99
N SER A 11 -3.31 7.26 -11.76
CA SER A 11 -2.34 7.83 -12.71
C SER A 11 -1.34 8.82 -12.09
N THR A 12 -1.40 9.05 -10.78
CA THR A 12 -0.58 10.05 -10.06
C THR A 12 0.51 9.39 -9.21
N ILE A 13 1.01 10.12 -8.20
CA ILE A 13 2.05 9.67 -7.26
C ILE A 13 1.64 8.41 -6.46
N ALA A 14 0.35 8.06 -6.44
CA ALA A 14 -0.16 6.82 -5.82
C ALA A 14 0.56 5.55 -6.28
N ARG A 15 1.08 5.52 -7.51
CA ARG A 15 1.84 4.38 -8.05
C ARG A 15 3.15 4.06 -7.33
N PHE A 16 3.60 4.97 -6.45
CA PHE A 16 4.83 4.83 -5.67
C PHE A 16 4.56 4.44 -4.21
N ILE A 17 3.30 4.30 -3.80
CA ILE A 17 2.96 3.85 -2.45
C ILE A 17 3.41 2.40 -2.31
N ASN A 18 4.19 2.10 -1.27
CA ASN A 18 4.70 0.75 -1.05
C ASN A 18 3.70 -0.11 -0.27
N HIS A 19 3.95 -1.42 -0.28
CA HIS A 19 3.18 -2.36 0.51
C HIS A 19 3.62 -2.38 1.98
N SER A 20 2.66 -2.38 2.90
CA SER A 20 2.84 -2.83 4.29
C SER A 20 1.73 -3.79 4.69
N CYS A 21 2.06 -4.83 5.46
CA CYS A 21 1.06 -5.71 6.09
C CYS A 21 0.36 -5.04 7.29
N ASP A 22 0.89 -3.91 7.77
CA ASP A 22 0.25 -2.99 8.71
C ASP A 22 0.25 -1.58 8.10
N PRO A 23 -0.63 -1.29 7.13
CA PRO A 23 -0.60 -0.04 6.37
C PRO A 23 -1.13 1.15 7.19
N ASN A 24 -0.92 2.36 6.69
CA ASN A 24 -1.55 3.58 7.21
C ASN A 24 -2.57 4.19 6.24
N THR A 25 -2.83 3.50 5.12
CA THR A 25 -3.84 3.87 4.13
C THR A 25 -4.63 2.68 3.60
N GLU A 26 -5.77 2.97 2.97
CA GLU A 26 -6.60 1.99 2.24
C GLU A 26 -7.14 2.58 0.92
N PHE A 27 -7.51 1.69 -0.01
CA PHE A 27 -8.21 2.07 -1.24
C PHE A 27 -9.70 2.22 -0.98
N ILE A 28 -10.28 3.31 -1.49
CA ILE A 28 -11.74 3.48 -1.56
C ILE A 28 -12.17 3.76 -2.99
N GLU A 29 -13.28 3.16 -3.39
CA GLU A 29 -13.98 3.55 -4.60
C GLU A 29 -14.88 4.75 -4.30
N MET A 30 -14.63 5.85 -4.99
CA MET A 30 -15.48 7.03 -4.92
C MET A 30 -16.15 7.25 -6.27
N ARG A 31 -17.48 7.37 -6.24
CA ARG A 31 -18.29 7.71 -7.40
C ARG A 31 -18.42 9.21 -7.51
N HIS A 32 -17.94 9.76 -8.61
CA HIS A 32 -18.20 11.14 -9.00
C HIS A 32 -19.03 11.14 -10.29
N ASN A 33 -20.34 11.36 -10.15
CA ASN A 33 -21.32 11.25 -11.24
C ASN A 33 -21.28 9.86 -11.93
N ARG A 34 -20.83 9.81 -13.19
CA ARG A 34 -20.72 8.57 -13.99
C ARG A 34 -19.32 7.96 -13.94
N GLU A 35 -18.37 8.60 -13.26
CA GLU A 35 -16.99 8.12 -13.15
C GLU A 35 -16.75 7.48 -11.78
N VAL A 36 -16.11 6.31 -11.79
CA VAL A 36 -15.58 5.66 -10.59
C VAL A 36 -14.10 6.00 -10.51
N GLN A 37 -13.67 6.58 -9.39
CA GLN A 37 -12.27 6.85 -9.11
C GLN A 37 -11.85 6.07 -7.87
N VAL A 38 -10.70 5.39 -7.96
CA VAL A 38 -10.06 4.79 -6.79
C VAL A 38 -9.18 5.83 -6.13
N MET A 39 -9.33 5.98 -4.82
CA MET A 39 -8.57 6.93 -4.01
C MET A 39 -7.89 6.20 -2.87
N VAL A 40 -6.85 6.83 -2.34
CA VAL A 40 -6.15 6.35 -1.15
C VAL A 40 -6.51 7.27 0.00
N ILE A 41 -7.00 6.72 1.11
CA ILE A 41 -7.32 7.48 2.31
C ILE A 41 -6.50 7.00 3.49
N ALA A 42 -6.15 7.91 4.40
CA ALA A 42 -5.45 7.58 5.63
C ALA A 42 -6.40 6.89 6.62
N THR A 43 -5.98 5.74 7.16
CA THR A 43 -6.71 4.97 8.19
C THR A 43 -6.26 5.34 9.61
N ARG A 44 -5.12 6.03 9.73
CA ARG A 44 -4.55 6.55 10.98
C ARG A 44 -3.76 7.84 10.70
N PRO A 45 -3.43 8.66 11.72
CA PRO A 45 -2.59 9.85 11.53
C PRO A 45 -1.25 9.48 10.87
N ILE A 46 -0.86 10.25 9.86
CA ILE A 46 0.43 10.13 9.16
C ILE A 46 1.27 11.36 9.55
N LEU A 47 2.37 11.12 10.24
CA LEU A 47 3.27 12.17 10.71
C LEU A 47 4.35 12.48 9.67
N ARG A 48 5.05 13.59 9.86
CA ARG A 48 6.15 13.96 8.98
C ARG A 48 7.27 12.92 9.07
N GLY A 49 7.61 12.33 7.93
CA GLY A 49 8.65 11.30 7.83
C GLY A 49 8.10 9.88 7.80
N ASP A 50 6.81 9.69 8.10
CA ASP A 50 6.16 8.40 7.92
C ASP A 50 6.06 8.08 6.43
N GLU A 51 6.37 6.84 6.08
CA GLU A 51 6.09 6.32 4.74
C GLU A 51 4.59 6.06 4.59
N VAL A 52 4.01 6.51 3.48
CA VAL A 52 2.64 6.19 3.12
C VAL A 52 2.63 4.77 2.53
N THR A 53 1.89 3.86 3.15
CA THR A 53 1.86 2.44 2.76
C THR A 53 0.43 1.91 2.67
N ILE A 54 0.23 0.89 1.83
CA ILE A 54 -1.06 0.26 1.58
C ILE A 54 -0.97 -1.27 1.59
N ASP A 55 -2.10 -1.94 1.80
CA ASP A 55 -2.17 -3.39 1.66
C ASP A 55 -2.38 -3.79 0.18
N TYR A 56 -1.46 -4.58 -0.39
CA TYR A 56 -1.56 -5.12 -1.76
C TYR A 56 -2.31 -6.44 -1.83
N GLY A 57 -2.75 -6.99 -0.70
CA GLY A 57 -3.40 -8.29 -0.60
C GLY A 57 -2.43 -9.41 -0.24
N GLU A 58 -2.89 -10.65 -0.47
CA GLU A 58 -2.15 -11.87 -0.14
C GLU A 58 -1.27 -12.35 -1.30
N ASP A 59 -1.68 -12.10 -2.54
CA ASP A 59 -1.03 -12.57 -3.76
C ASP A 59 0.10 -11.63 -4.23
N LEU A 60 1.14 -11.50 -3.39
CA LEU A 60 2.33 -10.75 -3.76
C LEU A 60 3.18 -11.52 -4.78
N TRP A 61 3.76 -10.82 -5.75
CA TRP A 61 4.74 -11.38 -6.72
C TRP A 61 6.19 -11.20 -6.27
N PHE A 62 6.40 -10.65 -5.08
CA PHE A 62 7.70 -10.36 -4.46
C PHE A 62 7.72 -10.81 -2.99
N ASN A 63 8.91 -10.86 -2.39
CA ASN A 63 9.07 -11.04 -0.94
C ASN A 63 8.76 -9.72 -0.22
N CYS A 64 7.81 -9.72 0.72
CA CYS A 64 7.49 -8.51 1.48
C CYS A 64 8.63 -8.15 2.46
N GLY A 65 9.10 -6.91 2.36
CA GLY A 65 10.11 -6.31 3.23
C GLY A 65 9.56 -5.19 4.10
N CYS A 66 8.27 -5.21 4.47
CA CYS A 66 7.63 -4.09 5.17
C CYS A 66 8.02 -3.93 6.66
N GLU A 67 8.84 -4.83 7.20
CA GLU A 67 9.34 -4.82 8.59
C GLU A 67 8.27 -4.79 9.70
N SER A 68 6.99 -4.88 9.35
CA SER A 68 5.89 -4.94 10.31
C SER A 68 6.00 -6.19 11.18
N GLY A 69 5.68 -6.04 12.48
CA GLY A 69 5.59 -7.17 13.42
C GLY A 69 4.52 -8.20 13.05
N ILE A 70 3.59 -7.84 12.15
CA ILE A 70 2.56 -8.73 11.59
C ILE A 70 2.78 -8.99 10.09
N CYS A 71 4.03 -8.90 9.61
CA CYS A 71 4.36 -9.16 8.21
C CYS A 71 3.94 -10.56 7.77
N ARG A 72 3.15 -10.65 6.68
CA ARG A 72 2.67 -11.90 6.09
C ARG A 72 3.72 -12.59 5.21
N GLY A 73 4.87 -11.96 4.99
CA GLY A 73 5.88 -12.41 4.03
C GLY A 73 5.46 -12.09 2.59
N GLY A 74 6.04 -12.79 1.62
CA GLY A 74 5.66 -12.64 0.22
C GLY A 74 5.59 -13.98 -0.49
N ASN A 75 5.64 -13.95 -1.82
CA ASN A 75 5.40 -15.14 -2.64
C ASN A 75 6.30 -16.32 -2.20
N PRO A 76 5.75 -17.49 -1.82
CA PRO A 76 6.56 -18.66 -1.46
C PRO A 76 7.49 -19.10 -2.60
N PHE A 77 7.13 -18.87 -3.87
CA PHE A 77 7.94 -19.19 -5.04
C PHE A 77 9.09 -18.18 -5.28
N SER A 78 9.04 -16.99 -4.67
CA SER A 78 10.16 -16.04 -4.72
C SER A 78 11.31 -16.41 -3.76
N ARG A 79 11.17 -17.51 -3.01
CA ARG A 79 12.24 -18.17 -2.24
C ARG A 79 13.01 -19.24 -3.01
N VAL A 80 12.91 -19.30 -4.35
CA VAL A 80 14.02 -19.89 -5.13
C VAL A 80 15.19 -18.92 -5.00
N SER A 81 15.92 -19.07 -3.90
CA SER A 81 17.15 -18.38 -3.61
C SER A 81 18.06 -18.54 -4.81
N VAL A 82 18.27 -17.44 -5.55
CA VAL A 82 19.52 -17.27 -6.28
C VAL A 82 20.59 -17.41 -5.21
N ALA A 83 21.21 -18.60 -5.15
CA ALA A 83 22.36 -18.83 -4.31
C ALA A 83 23.35 -17.71 -4.64
N LYS A 84 23.63 -16.88 -3.64
CA LYS A 84 24.62 -15.82 -3.74
C LYS A 84 25.95 -16.54 -4.03
N ALA A 85 26.40 -16.46 -5.28
CA ALA A 85 27.73 -16.90 -5.69
C ALA A 85 28.79 -15.98 -5.07
#